data_AF-A0A965V0S1-F1
#
_entry.id   AF-A0A965V0S1-F1
#
_cell.length_a   1.000
_cell.length_b   1.000
_cell.length_c   1.000
_cell.angle_alpha   90.00
_cell.angle_beta   90.00
_cell.angle_gamma   90.00
#
_symmetry.space_group_name_H-M   'P 1'
#
loop_
_entity.id
_entity.type
_entity.pdbx_description
1 polymer ?
#
loop_
_entity_poly.entity_id
_entity_poly.type
_entity_poly.pdbx_seq_one_letter_code
_entity_poly.pdbx_strand_id
1 'polypeptide(L)'
;MQATLFLLLASIIFTDSLIAQSRELLSGEVPTQLEEESVDTYQTTKDSILQKLSTLERVMEDPFNPLEAPPRFSSEELLMLASLHLYCTLKEGVCTLIPFTIFESDLIASAREEKATCPNLLFFWKQWLSADMEKRVDMDLGVVHYDKRSEYKRTKRSQLLRCSKTIASMLETQKDVKGYLSERYGKKKELPTNLKLYITELHKKISDIYQETGVRK
;
A
#
# COMPACT_ATOMS: atom_id res chain seq x y z
N MET A 1 52.54 -39.46 39.78
CA MET A 1 52.94 -38.38 40.72
C MET A 1 51.73 -37.49 40.97
N GLN A 2 51.37 -37.42 42.25
CA GLN A 2 50.65 -36.35 42.96
C GLN A 2 49.26 -35.87 42.50
N ALA A 3 48.30 -36.22 43.37
CA ALA A 3 47.03 -35.56 43.62
C ALA A 3 47.20 -34.18 44.28
N THR A 4 46.23 -33.28 44.08
CA THR A 4 45.69 -32.32 45.08
C THR A 4 44.51 -31.58 44.42
N LEU A 5 43.28 -31.75 44.89
CA LEU A 5 42.65 -31.08 46.03
C LEU A 5 42.31 -29.61 45.72
N PHE A 6 41.06 -29.32 45.34
CA PHE A 6 40.38 -28.08 45.74
C PHE A 6 38.88 -28.35 45.91
N LEU A 7 38.51 -28.48 47.18
CA LEU A 7 37.16 -28.50 47.73
C LEU A 7 36.80 -27.07 48.16
N LEU A 8 35.51 -26.75 48.04
CA LEU A 8 34.74 -25.77 48.84
C LEU A 8 35.07 -24.28 48.65
N LEU A 9 34.08 -23.53 48.13
CA LEU A 9 33.42 -22.40 48.81
C LEU A 9 32.60 -21.58 47.79
N ALA A 10 31.30 -21.87 47.66
CA ALA A 10 30.31 -20.91 47.17
C ALA A 10 28.87 -21.38 47.48
N SER A 11 28.65 -21.80 48.72
CA SER A 11 27.31 -21.80 49.31
C SER A 11 27.16 -20.48 50.05
N ILE A 12 25.97 -19.87 50.04
CA ILE A 12 25.57 -18.57 50.63
C ILE A 12 25.59 -17.39 49.63
N ILE A 13 24.78 -17.46 48.57
CA ILE A 13 24.05 -16.29 48.03
C ILE A 13 22.72 -16.80 47.44
N PHE A 14 21.84 -17.37 48.27
CA PHE A 14 20.50 -17.79 47.81
C PHE A 14 19.47 -17.63 48.93
N THR A 15 19.35 -16.44 49.50
CA THR A 15 18.23 -16.11 50.40
C THR A 15 17.63 -14.73 50.21
N ASP A 16 18.26 -13.78 49.51
CA ASP A 16 17.69 -12.43 49.40
C ASP A 16 16.76 -12.22 48.19
N SER A 17 16.74 -13.14 47.22
CA SER A 17 15.87 -13.00 46.02
C SER A 17 14.42 -13.45 46.25
N LEU A 18 14.10 -14.13 47.35
CA LEU A 18 12.75 -14.66 47.59
C LEU A 18 11.86 -13.74 48.44
N ILE A 19 12.41 -12.68 49.03
CA ILE A 19 11.63 -11.72 49.83
C ILE A 19 11.13 -10.54 48.98
N ALA A 20 11.77 -10.24 47.84
CA ALA A 20 11.30 -9.19 46.93
C ALA A 20 10.05 -9.61 46.14
N GLN A 21 9.85 -10.90 45.87
CA GLN A 21 8.76 -11.38 45.01
C GLN A 21 7.40 -11.51 45.73
N SER A 22 7.36 -11.43 47.06
CA SER A 22 6.12 -11.55 47.84
C SER A 22 5.46 -10.21 48.18
N ARG A 23 6.10 -9.06 47.90
CA ARG A 23 5.50 -7.73 48.12
C ARG A 23 4.76 -7.15 46.91
N GLU A 24 5.02 -7.61 45.69
CA GLU A 24 4.27 -7.16 44.51
C GLU A 24 2.93 -7.87 44.30
N LEU A 25 2.66 -8.98 45.01
CA LEU A 25 1.38 -9.70 44.91
C LEU A 25 0.24 -9.11 45.77
N LEU A 26 0.52 -8.05 46.54
CA LEU A 26 -0.47 -7.37 47.41
C LEU A 26 -0.66 -5.89 47.10
N SER A 27 0.12 -5.31 46.18
CA SER A 27 -0.24 -4.05 45.54
C SER A 27 -0.99 -4.41 44.26
N GLY A 28 -2.29 -4.13 44.19
CA GLY A 28 -3.10 -4.32 42.98
C GLY A 28 -2.72 -3.38 41.83
N GLU A 29 -1.45 -3.03 41.71
CA GLU A 29 -0.89 -2.24 40.63
C GLU A 29 -0.31 -3.20 39.61
N VAL A 30 -1.12 -3.50 38.60
CA VAL A 30 -0.62 -4.08 37.35
C VAL A 30 0.47 -3.12 36.86
N PRO A 31 1.72 -3.56 36.66
CA PRO A 31 2.71 -2.70 36.04
C PRO A 31 2.15 -2.31 34.68
N THR A 32 1.78 -1.04 34.54
CA THR A 32 1.44 -0.42 33.27
C THR A 32 2.67 -0.62 32.41
N GLN A 33 2.56 -1.60 31.51
CA GLN A 33 3.53 -1.82 30.45
C GLN A 33 3.84 -0.45 29.88
N LEU A 34 5.14 -0.11 29.82
CA LEU A 34 5.65 1.02 29.06
C LEU A 34 4.84 1.09 27.78
N GLU A 35 4.10 2.18 27.59
CA GLU A 35 3.49 2.54 26.32
C GLU A 35 4.66 2.67 25.33
N GLU A 36 5.06 1.56 24.71
CA GLU A 36 5.76 1.60 23.45
C GLU A 36 4.86 2.42 22.54
N GLU A 37 5.28 3.64 22.21
CA GLU A 37 4.61 4.47 21.21
C GLU A 37 4.41 3.59 19.98
N SER A 38 3.19 3.08 19.82
CA SER A 38 2.87 2.19 18.73
C SER A 38 3.05 3.01 17.47
N VAL A 39 4.09 2.74 16.69
CA VAL A 39 4.35 3.41 15.42
C VAL A 39 3.04 3.40 14.64
N ASP A 40 2.53 4.59 14.31
CA ASP A 40 1.31 4.72 13.52
C ASP A 40 1.60 4.19 12.11
N THR A 41 1.34 2.89 11.95
CA THR A 41 1.51 2.15 10.69
C THR A 41 0.68 2.79 9.59
N TYR A 42 -0.50 3.33 9.89
CA TYR A 42 -1.33 4.00 8.88
C TYR A 42 -0.63 5.26 8.38
N GLN A 43 -0.17 6.12 9.30
CA GLN A 43 0.50 7.37 8.93
C GLN A 43 1.77 7.11 8.11
N THR A 44 2.56 6.12 8.51
CA THR A 44 3.80 5.75 7.82
C THR A 44 3.52 5.20 6.41
N THR A 45 2.53 4.32 6.24
CA THR A 45 2.13 3.82 4.92
C THR A 45 1.61 4.94 4.03
N LYS A 46 0.81 5.87 4.57
CA LYS A 46 0.29 7.03 3.84
C LYS A 46 1.41 7.91 3.31
N ASP A 47 2.36 8.26 4.16
CA ASP A 47 3.48 9.14 3.79
C ASP A 47 4.38 8.48 2.74
N SER A 48 4.60 7.15 2.85
CA SER A 48 5.29 6.38 1.81
C SER A 48 4.56 6.41 0.46
N ILE A 49 3.23 6.28 0.45
CA ILE A 49 2.43 6.41 -0.78
C ILE A 49 2.59 7.82 -1.37
N LEU A 50 2.47 8.88 -0.56
CA LEU A 50 2.61 10.26 -1.03
C LEU A 50 4.00 10.54 -1.61
N GLN A 51 5.05 9.96 -1.01
CA GLN A 51 6.40 10.02 -1.55
C GLN A 51 6.50 9.29 -2.90
N LYS A 52 5.96 8.08 -3.01
CA LYS A 52 5.95 7.30 -4.27
C LYS A 52 5.18 8.00 -5.38
N LEU A 53 4.05 8.65 -5.05
CA LEU A 53 3.31 9.45 -6.01
C LEU A 53 4.11 10.67 -6.48
N SER A 54 4.87 11.31 -5.58
CA SER A 54 5.77 12.41 -5.95
C SER A 54 6.93 11.94 -6.84
N THR A 55 7.44 10.71 -6.63
CA THR A 55 8.39 10.09 -7.55
C THR A 55 7.75 9.79 -8.90
N LEU A 56 6.51 9.28 -8.92
CA LEU A 56 5.79 9.04 -10.18
C LEU A 56 5.58 10.34 -10.97
N GLU A 57 5.24 11.45 -10.32
CA GLU A 57 5.15 12.78 -10.97
C GLU A 57 6.45 13.11 -11.70
N ARG A 58 7.59 13.03 -11.01
CA ARG A 58 8.93 13.31 -11.57
C ARG A 58 9.29 12.35 -12.71
N VAL A 59 8.99 11.06 -12.55
CA VAL A 59 9.19 10.03 -13.58
C VAL A 59 8.31 10.27 -14.80
N MET A 60 7.10 10.80 -14.64
CA MET A 60 6.25 11.17 -15.78
C MET A 60 6.78 12.40 -16.54
N GLU A 61 7.59 13.26 -15.93
CA GLU A 61 8.21 14.40 -16.62
C GLU A 61 9.34 13.96 -17.56
N ASP A 62 10.15 13.00 -17.11
CA ASP A 62 11.15 12.32 -17.94
C ASP A 62 11.09 10.80 -17.71
N PRO A 63 10.24 10.09 -18.48
CA PRO A 63 10.03 8.66 -18.35
C PRO A 63 11.27 7.82 -18.64
N PHE A 64 12.37 8.40 -19.13
CA PHE A 64 13.62 7.68 -19.40
C PHE A 64 14.80 8.23 -18.60
N ASN A 65 14.55 9.08 -17.60
CA ASN A 65 15.59 9.52 -16.68
C ASN A 65 16.14 8.31 -15.88
N PRO A 66 17.43 7.95 -16.01
CA PRO A 66 18.02 6.81 -15.32
C PRO A 66 18.15 7.01 -13.81
N LEU A 67 18.06 8.25 -13.31
CA LEU A 67 18.21 8.58 -11.90
C LEU A 67 16.92 8.35 -11.08
N GLU A 68 15.77 8.27 -11.75
CA GLU A 68 14.46 8.15 -11.10
C GLU A 68 13.80 6.86 -11.53
N ALA A 69 13.62 5.91 -10.63
CA ALA A 69 12.94 4.64 -10.93
C ALA A 69 11.41 4.79 -10.78
N PRO A 70 10.60 4.17 -11.64
CA PRO A 70 9.16 4.08 -11.42
C PRO A 70 8.88 3.41 -10.07
N PRO A 71 7.96 3.95 -9.25
CA PRO A 71 7.73 3.44 -7.92
C PRO A 71 7.13 2.02 -7.96
N ARG A 72 7.67 1.15 -7.09
CA ARG A 72 7.06 -0.14 -6.74
C ARG A 72 6.39 -0.01 -5.39
N PHE A 73 5.13 -0.45 -5.30
CA PHE A 73 4.36 -0.35 -4.06
C PHE A 73 4.49 -1.64 -3.23
N SER A 74 4.55 -1.49 -1.91
CA SER A 74 4.54 -2.61 -0.97
C SER A 74 3.15 -3.22 -0.85
N SER A 75 3.06 -4.39 -0.19
CA SER A 75 1.76 -5.03 0.07
C SER A 75 0.83 -4.14 0.89
N GLU A 76 1.36 -3.50 1.93
CA GLU A 76 0.60 -2.62 2.82
C GLU A 76 0.12 -1.35 2.10
N GLU A 77 0.96 -0.77 1.26
CA GLU A 77 0.59 0.41 0.47
C GLU A 77 -0.50 0.08 -0.55
N LEU A 78 -0.41 -1.09 -1.21
CA LEU A 78 -1.42 -1.54 -2.15
C LEU A 78 -2.72 -1.92 -1.47
N LEU A 79 -2.67 -2.47 -0.25
CA LEU A 79 -3.86 -2.68 0.56
C LEU A 79 -4.51 -1.35 0.96
N MET A 80 -3.73 -0.35 1.38
CA MET A 80 -4.24 0.99 1.67
C MET A 80 -4.89 1.64 0.43
N LEU A 81 -4.22 1.56 -0.73
CA LEU A 81 -4.78 2.06 -1.99
C LEU A 81 -6.05 1.31 -2.40
N ALA A 82 -6.13 0.00 -2.13
CA ALA A 82 -7.35 -0.78 -2.37
C ALA A 82 -8.49 -0.35 -1.43
N SER A 83 -8.21 -0.08 -0.15
CA SER A 83 -9.18 0.48 0.80
C SER A 83 -9.66 1.86 0.38
N LEU A 84 -8.76 2.73 -0.08
CA LEU A 84 -9.10 4.03 -0.65
C LEU A 84 -10.00 3.90 -1.89
N HIS A 85 -9.71 2.90 -2.75
CA HIS A 85 -10.51 2.59 -3.93
C HIS A 85 -11.90 2.09 -3.55
N LEU A 86 -12.02 1.28 -2.48
CA LEU A 86 -13.29 0.83 -1.94
C LEU A 86 -14.13 2.01 -1.48
N TYR A 87 -13.56 2.86 -0.62
CA TYR A 87 -14.24 4.05 -0.11
C TYR A 87 -14.76 4.95 -1.24
N CYS A 88 -13.88 5.30 -2.17
CA CYS A 88 -14.21 6.10 -3.35
C CYS A 88 -15.32 5.44 -4.19
N THR A 89 -15.24 4.12 -4.42
CA THR A 89 -16.25 3.36 -5.18
C THR A 89 -17.61 3.37 -4.48
N LEU A 90 -17.66 3.24 -3.15
CA LEU A 90 -18.92 3.27 -2.40
C LEU A 90 -19.56 4.66 -2.39
N LYS A 91 -18.76 5.74 -2.43
CA LYS A 91 -19.26 7.13 -2.45
C LYS A 91 -19.64 7.62 -3.85
N GLU A 92 -18.89 7.24 -4.89
CA GLU A 92 -19.00 7.80 -6.24
C GLU A 92 -19.48 6.80 -7.29
N GLY A 93 -19.55 5.52 -6.94
CA GLY A 93 -19.93 4.41 -7.81
C GLY A 93 -18.78 3.78 -8.60
N VAL A 94 -17.87 4.61 -9.12
CA VAL A 94 -16.69 4.15 -9.85
C VAL A 94 -15.50 5.04 -9.52
N CYS A 95 -14.41 4.42 -9.09
CA CYS A 95 -13.18 5.15 -8.80
C CYS A 95 -12.04 4.75 -9.74
N THR A 96 -11.84 5.48 -10.83
CA THR A 96 -10.77 5.15 -11.79
C THR A 96 -9.41 5.69 -11.37
N LEU A 97 -9.37 6.76 -10.57
CA LEU A 97 -8.14 7.49 -10.27
C LEU A 97 -7.02 6.57 -9.76
N ILE A 98 -7.29 5.77 -8.72
CA ILE A 98 -6.29 4.91 -8.08
C ILE A 98 -5.71 3.85 -9.04
N PRO A 99 -6.50 2.93 -9.63
CA PRO A 99 -5.93 1.87 -10.46
C PRO A 99 -5.29 2.41 -11.75
N PHE A 100 -5.75 3.54 -12.29
CA PHE A 100 -5.07 4.17 -13.43
C PHE A 100 -3.75 4.83 -13.04
N THR A 101 -3.63 5.45 -11.87
CA THR A 101 -2.34 5.96 -11.39
C THR A 101 -1.33 4.82 -11.17
N ILE A 102 -1.77 3.68 -10.62
CA ILE A 102 -0.92 2.48 -10.48
C ILE A 102 -0.50 1.95 -11.87
N PHE A 103 -1.43 1.91 -12.82
CA PHE A 103 -1.17 1.50 -14.19
C PHE A 103 -0.08 2.34 -14.87
N GLU A 104 -0.05 3.66 -14.66
CA GLU A 104 0.99 4.51 -15.26
C GLU A 104 2.39 4.15 -14.75
N SER A 105 2.54 3.81 -13.45
CA SER A 105 3.83 3.34 -12.93
C SER A 105 4.30 2.06 -13.65
N ASP A 106 3.39 1.09 -13.82
CA ASP A 106 3.68 -0.18 -14.49
C ASP A 106 3.95 -0.01 -16.00
N LEU A 107 3.26 0.92 -16.66
CA LEU A 107 3.49 1.26 -18.06
C LEU A 107 4.89 1.84 -18.27
N ILE A 108 5.32 2.78 -17.43
CA ILE A 108 6.65 3.38 -17.54
C ILE A 108 7.74 2.34 -17.22
N ALA A 109 7.56 1.54 -16.16
CA ALA A 109 8.48 0.45 -15.85
C ALA A 109 8.63 -0.53 -17.02
N SER A 110 7.50 -0.95 -17.61
CA SER A 110 7.50 -1.85 -18.77
C SER A 110 8.19 -1.26 -19.98
N ALA A 111 7.99 0.03 -20.25
CA ALA A 111 8.62 0.72 -21.36
C ALA A 111 10.14 0.80 -21.21
N ARG A 112 10.63 1.01 -19.99
CA ARG A 112 12.07 1.04 -19.68
C ARG A 112 12.72 -0.35 -19.73
N GLU A 113 12.00 -1.37 -19.27
CA GLU A 113 12.47 -2.75 -19.23
C GLU A 113 12.22 -3.51 -20.55
N GLU A 114 11.58 -2.87 -21.54
CA GLU A 114 11.14 -3.47 -22.80
C GLU A 114 10.32 -4.77 -22.60
N LYS A 115 9.56 -4.82 -21.50
CA LYS A 115 8.84 -6.01 -21.08
C LYS A 115 7.49 -5.65 -20.50
N ALA A 116 6.42 -6.06 -21.20
CA ALA A 116 5.05 -5.75 -20.82
C ALA A 116 4.60 -6.48 -19.52
N THR A 117 4.83 -5.85 -18.38
CA THR A 117 4.48 -6.37 -17.05
C THR A 117 3.70 -5.33 -16.24
N CYS A 118 2.89 -5.78 -15.29
CA CYS A 118 2.13 -4.87 -14.44
C CYS A 118 2.02 -5.39 -13.01
N PRO A 119 3.16 -5.57 -12.32
CA PRO A 119 3.19 -6.19 -11.01
C PRO A 119 2.40 -5.37 -9.97
N ASN A 120 2.47 -4.04 -9.98
CA ASN A 120 1.76 -3.24 -8.99
C ASN A 120 0.25 -3.37 -9.17
N LEU A 121 -0.24 -3.27 -10.41
CA LEU A 121 -1.68 -3.33 -10.70
C LEU A 121 -2.26 -4.72 -10.48
N LEU A 122 -1.54 -5.79 -10.82
CA LEU A 122 -1.99 -7.15 -10.53
C LEU A 122 -2.01 -7.42 -9.02
N PHE A 123 -1.01 -6.94 -8.29
CA PHE A 123 -0.97 -7.12 -6.84
C PHE A 123 -2.01 -6.25 -6.12
N PHE A 124 -2.32 -5.04 -6.62
CA PHE A 124 -3.46 -4.24 -6.20
C PHE A 124 -4.77 -5.04 -6.29
N TRP A 125 -5.05 -5.66 -7.44
CA TRP A 125 -6.27 -6.45 -7.62
C TRP A 125 -6.28 -7.72 -6.77
N LYS A 126 -5.11 -8.28 -6.47
CA LYS A 126 -4.99 -9.37 -5.51
C LYS A 126 -5.41 -8.92 -4.11
N GLN A 127 -4.90 -7.78 -3.62
CA GLN A 127 -5.30 -7.21 -2.32
C GLN A 127 -6.81 -6.94 -2.27
N TRP A 128 -7.36 -6.37 -3.34
CA TRP A 128 -8.79 -6.11 -3.49
C TRP A 128 -9.64 -7.37 -3.31
N LEU A 129 -9.24 -8.47 -3.95
CA LEU A 129 -9.98 -9.73 -3.88
C LEU A 129 -9.76 -10.45 -2.55
N SER A 130 -8.54 -10.47 -2.01
CA SER A 130 -8.25 -11.16 -0.75
C SER A 130 -8.90 -10.50 0.47
N ALA A 131 -9.20 -9.21 0.40
CA ALA A 131 -9.89 -8.47 1.45
C ALA A 131 -11.43 -8.40 1.24
N ASP A 132 -11.98 -9.24 0.35
CA ASP A 132 -13.42 -9.28 0.02
C ASP A 132 -14.02 -7.92 -0.41
N MET A 133 -13.20 -7.00 -0.91
CA MET A 133 -13.65 -5.64 -1.25
C MET A 133 -14.64 -5.66 -2.42
N GLU A 134 -14.51 -6.62 -3.36
CA GLU A 134 -15.49 -6.79 -4.43
C GLU A 134 -16.88 -7.12 -3.86
N LYS A 135 -16.93 -8.06 -2.91
CA LYS A 135 -18.18 -8.49 -2.27
C LYS A 135 -18.80 -7.33 -1.49
N ARG A 136 -17.99 -6.53 -0.80
CA ARG A 136 -18.46 -5.31 -0.11
C ARG A 136 -19.07 -4.31 -1.08
N VAL A 137 -18.42 -4.02 -2.21
CA VAL A 137 -19.02 -3.18 -3.25
C VAL A 137 -20.34 -3.78 -3.74
N ASP A 138 -20.40 -5.07 -4.03
CA ASP A 138 -21.63 -5.70 -4.54
C ASP A 138 -22.78 -5.67 -3.50
N MET A 139 -22.50 -5.55 -2.20
CA MET A 139 -23.52 -5.45 -1.13
C MET A 139 -23.90 -4.00 -0.80
N ASP A 140 -22.92 -3.12 -0.69
CA ASP A 140 -23.07 -1.79 -0.09
C ASP A 140 -23.22 -0.68 -1.14
N LEU A 141 -22.99 -1.00 -2.43
CA LEU A 141 -23.14 -0.02 -3.49
C LEU A 141 -24.62 0.34 -3.67
N GLY A 142 -24.93 1.63 -3.64
CA GLY A 142 -26.29 2.12 -3.88
C GLY A 142 -26.79 1.80 -5.29
N VAL A 143 -28.09 1.50 -5.41
CA VAL A 143 -28.77 1.13 -6.68
C VAL A 143 -28.43 2.10 -7.83
N VAL A 144 -28.33 3.39 -7.53
CA VAL A 144 -28.04 4.47 -8.50
C VAL A 144 -26.67 4.35 -9.19
N HIS A 145 -25.75 3.54 -8.64
CA HIS A 145 -24.40 3.38 -9.15
C HIS A 145 -24.17 2.04 -9.89
N TYR A 146 -25.14 1.11 -9.88
CA TYR A 146 -24.93 -0.24 -10.44
C TYR A 146 -24.61 -0.24 -11.92
N ASP A 147 -25.33 0.55 -12.73
CA ASP A 147 -25.11 0.58 -14.18
C ASP A 147 -23.70 1.06 -14.51
N LYS A 148 -23.27 2.16 -13.88
CA LYS A 148 -21.92 2.71 -14.02
C LYS A 148 -20.85 1.71 -13.57
N ARG A 149 -21.07 1.03 -12.45
CA ARG A 149 -20.15 0.01 -11.94
C ARG A 149 -20.07 -1.20 -12.86
N SER A 150 -21.20 -1.66 -13.39
CA SER A 150 -21.29 -2.78 -14.32
C SER A 150 -20.55 -2.47 -15.63
N GLU A 151 -20.74 -1.27 -16.17
CA GLU A 151 -20.00 -0.80 -17.34
C GLU A 151 -18.50 -0.72 -17.08
N TYR A 152 -18.09 -0.17 -15.93
CA TYR A 152 -16.69 -0.13 -15.51
C TYR A 152 -16.07 -1.53 -15.41
N LYS A 153 -16.77 -2.49 -14.79
CA LYS A 153 -16.34 -3.89 -14.68
C LYS A 153 -16.12 -4.51 -16.07
N ARG A 154 -17.07 -4.32 -16.98
CA ARG A 154 -17.02 -4.88 -18.35
C ARG A 154 -15.92 -4.26 -19.22
N THR A 155 -15.69 -2.95 -19.09
CA THR A 155 -14.82 -2.20 -19.99
C THR A 155 -13.44 -1.94 -19.36
N LYS A 156 -13.33 -0.93 -18.50
CA LYS A 156 -12.07 -0.40 -17.97
C LYS A 156 -11.37 -1.39 -17.05
N ARG A 157 -12.09 -2.03 -16.13
CA ARG A 157 -11.48 -3.01 -15.21
C ARG A 157 -10.93 -4.22 -15.95
N SER A 158 -11.65 -4.73 -16.96
CA SER A 158 -11.18 -5.83 -17.79
C SER A 158 -9.84 -5.50 -18.47
N GLN A 159 -9.69 -4.26 -18.97
CA GLN A 159 -8.42 -3.78 -19.53
C GLN A 159 -7.30 -3.72 -18.47
N LEU A 160 -7.61 -3.28 -17.26
CA LEU A 160 -6.67 -3.19 -16.14
C LEU A 160 -6.27 -4.57 -15.60
N LEU A 161 -7.17 -5.56 -15.56
CA LEU A 161 -6.86 -6.93 -15.19
C LEU A 161 -6.01 -7.64 -16.26
N ARG A 162 -6.14 -7.22 -17.51
CA ARG A 162 -5.32 -7.69 -18.65
C ARG A 162 -4.17 -6.73 -18.94
N CYS A 163 -3.67 -6.03 -17.93
CA CYS A 163 -2.73 -4.92 -18.08
C CYS A 163 -1.47 -5.27 -18.88
N SER A 164 -0.88 -6.46 -18.75
CA SER A 164 0.26 -6.85 -19.59
C SER A 164 -0.08 -6.83 -21.08
N LYS A 165 -1.25 -7.33 -21.48
CA LYS A 165 -1.69 -7.27 -22.88
C LYS A 165 -2.00 -5.83 -23.32
N THR A 166 -2.60 -5.05 -22.44
CA THR A 166 -2.90 -3.64 -22.69
C THR A 166 -1.61 -2.84 -22.89
N ILE A 167 -0.61 -3.02 -22.03
CA ILE A 167 0.71 -2.39 -22.12
C ILE A 167 1.44 -2.85 -23.38
N ALA A 168 1.49 -4.16 -23.66
CA ALA A 168 2.11 -4.68 -24.88
C ALA A 168 1.51 -4.02 -26.13
N SER A 169 0.18 -4.00 -26.24
CA SER A 169 -0.51 -3.33 -27.35
C SER A 169 -0.22 -1.82 -27.41
N MET A 170 -0.08 -1.15 -26.27
CA MET A 170 0.25 0.28 -26.22
C MET A 170 1.69 0.55 -26.64
N LEU A 171 2.65 -0.36 -26.39
CA LEU A 171 4.06 -0.16 -26.71
C LEU A 171 4.41 -0.68 -28.11
N GLU A 172 3.92 -1.85 -28.52
CA GLU A 172 4.18 -2.47 -29.83
C GLU A 172 3.62 -1.63 -31.00
N THR A 173 2.56 -0.87 -30.76
CA THR A 173 1.98 0.02 -31.77
C THR A 173 2.79 1.29 -32.00
N GLN A 174 3.81 1.55 -31.18
CA GLN A 174 4.60 2.78 -31.21
C GLN A 174 5.98 2.49 -31.77
N LYS A 175 6.32 3.16 -32.89
CA LYS A 175 7.67 3.10 -33.45
C LYS A 175 8.70 3.80 -32.57
N ASP A 176 8.26 4.82 -31.83
CA ASP A 176 9.06 5.59 -30.89
C ASP A 176 8.35 5.62 -29.54
N VAL A 177 8.68 4.65 -28.68
CA VAL A 177 8.13 4.55 -27.33
C VAL A 177 8.47 5.77 -26.48
N LYS A 178 9.67 6.34 -26.68
CA LYS A 178 10.12 7.51 -25.93
C LYS A 178 9.28 8.74 -26.28
N GLY A 179 9.14 9.02 -27.58
CA GLY A 179 8.26 10.08 -28.07
C GLY A 179 6.81 9.90 -27.63
N TYR A 180 6.30 8.67 -27.68
CA TYR A 180 4.95 8.32 -27.21
C TYR A 180 4.72 8.70 -25.74
N LEU A 181 5.61 8.29 -24.83
CA LEU A 181 5.46 8.59 -23.42
C LEU A 181 5.67 10.08 -23.12
N SER A 182 6.62 10.73 -23.77
CA SER A 182 6.82 12.18 -23.65
C SER A 182 5.57 12.97 -24.09
N GLU A 183 4.92 12.58 -25.20
CA GLU A 183 3.66 13.22 -25.61
C GLU A 183 2.52 12.92 -24.64
N ARG A 184 2.37 11.66 -24.22
CA ARG A 184 1.33 11.21 -23.29
C ARG A 184 1.36 12.04 -22.01
N TYR A 185 2.54 12.23 -21.43
CA TYR A 185 2.69 12.92 -20.15
C TYR A 185 2.81 14.42 -20.27
N GLY A 186 3.24 14.96 -21.41
CA GLY A 186 3.11 16.39 -21.70
C GLY A 186 1.67 16.91 -21.57
N LYS A 187 0.67 16.03 -21.71
CA LYS A 187 -0.77 16.35 -21.62
C LYS A 187 -1.49 15.77 -20.38
N LYS A 188 -0.87 14.86 -19.62
CA LYS A 188 -1.55 14.05 -18.57
C LYS A 188 -0.72 13.84 -17.30
N LYS A 189 -0.13 14.91 -16.76
CA LYS A 189 0.57 14.87 -15.45
C LYS A 189 -0.39 14.78 -14.25
N GLU A 190 -1.69 14.86 -14.49
CA GLU A 190 -2.67 15.10 -13.43
C GLU A 190 -2.96 13.87 -12.55
N LEU A 191 -2.74 12.64 -13.03
CA LEU A 191 -3.17 11.44 -12.29
C LEU A 191 -2.51 11.29 -10.90
N PRO A 192 -1.17 11.31 -10.76
CA PRO A 192 -0.54 11.21 -9.44
C PRO A 192 -0.83 12.44 -8.57
N THR A 193 -0.88 13.64 -9.16
CA THR A 193 -1.21 14.88 -8.45
C THR A 193 -2.63 14.84 -7.88
N ASN A 194 -3.61 14.46 -8.70
CA ASN A 194 -5.00 14.33 -8.27
C ASN A 194 -5.15 13.24 -7.19
N LEU A 195 -4.39 12.14 -7.29
CA LEU A 195 -4.40 11.12 -6.25
C LEU A 195 -3.78 11.61 -4.93
N LYS A 196 -2.67 12.36 -4.99
CA LYS A 196 -2.09 13.01 -3.80
C LYS A 196 -3.10 13.94 -3.15
N LEU A 197 -3.72 14.84 -3.93
CA LEU A 197 -4.76 15.74 -3.45
C LEU A 197 -5.92 14.97 -2.82
N TYR A 198 -6.41 13.91 -3.48
CA TYR A 198 -7.47 13.06 -2.93
C TYR A 198 -7.08 12.45 -1.58
N ILE A 199 -5.89 11.87 -1.45
CA ILE A 199 -5.41 11.27 -0.19
C ILE A 199 -5.27 12.34 0.90
N THR A 200 -4.69 13.49 0.58
CA THR A 200 -4.50 14.59 1.52
C THR A 200 -5.83 15.17 2.00
N GLU A 201 -6.79 15.43 1.10
CA GLU A 201 -8.11 15.96 1.46
C GLU A 201 -8.94 14.93 2.23
N LEU A 202 -8.83 13.66 1.89
CA LEU A 202 -9.55 12.61 2.59
C LEU A 202 -9.03 12.46 4.03
N HIS A 203 -7.72 12.55 4.25
CA HIS A 203 -7.14 12.49 5.59
C HIS A 203 -7.56 13.64 6.51
N LYS A 204 -8.01 14.78 5.97
CA LYS A 204 -8.62 15.84 6.77
C LYS A 204 -10.02 15.47 7.28
N LYS A 205 -10.66 14.46 6.68
CA LYS A 205 -12.04 14.03 6.96
C LYS A 205 -12.11 12.71 7.73
N ILE A 206 -11.14 11.82 7.51
CA ILE A 206 -11.06 10.52 8.16
C ILE A 206 -9.67 10.31 8.75
N SER A 207 -9.61 9.77 9.97
CA SER A 207 -8.35 9.47 10.66
C SER A 207 -7.66 8.24 10.07
N ASP A 208 -8.42 7.17 9.80
CA ASP A 208 -7.91 5.89 9.29
C ASP A 208 -8.89 5.28 8.26
N ILE A 209 -8.40 5.04 7.04
CA ILE A 209 -9.19 4.42 5.97
C ILE A 209 -9.59 2.98 6.29
N TYR A 210 -8.80 2.24 7.06
CA TYR A 210 -9.09 0.86 7.44
C TYR A 210 -10.29 0.79 8.37
N GLN A 211 -10.38 1.73 9.31
CA GLN A 211 -11.52 1.86 10.22
C GLN A 211 -12.78 2.24 9.43
N GLU A 212 -12.69 3.25 8.58
CA GLU A 212 -13.82 3.74 7.77
C GLU A 212 -14.37 2.67 6.81
N THR A 213 -13.50 1.83 6.26
CA THR A 213 -13.89 0.78 5.30
C THR A 213 -14.13 -0.59 5.94
N GLY A 214 -13.77 -0.75 7.22
CA GLY A 214 -13.80 -2.03 7.94
C GLY A 214 -12.88 -3.10 7.34
N VAL A 215 -11.83 -2.70 6.62
CA VAL A 215 -10.81 -3.60 6.06
C VAL A 215 -9.80 -3.94 7.16
N ARG A 216 -9.52 -5.22 7.35
CA ARG A 216 -8.54 -5.68 8.36
C ARG A 216 -7.13 -5.67 7.76
N LYS A 217 -6.18 -5.16 8.55
CA LYS A 217 -4.74 -5.23 8.24
C LYS A 217 -4.24 -6.67 8.38
#